data_AF-A0A317F5G2-F1
#
_entry.id   AF-A0A317F5G2-F1
#
_cell.length_a   1.000
_cell.length_b   1.000
_cell.length_c   1.000
_cell.angle_alpha   90.00
_cell.angle_beta   90.00
_cell.angle_gamma   90.00
#
_symmetry.space_group_name_H-M   'P 1'
#
loop_
_entity.id
_entity.type
_entity.pdbx_description
1 polymer ?
#
loop_
_entity_poly.entity_id
_entity_poly.type
_entity_poly.pdbx_seq_one_letter_code
_entity_poly.pdbx_strand_id
1 'polypeptide(L)'
;MKIPVIRQLFQNTTPAQLETTLEVLEAFCEFRGVSEHEVDVAGEMITNICGALEVHQMVSDGAVEKDALNAFGQKVMGSIDR
;
A
#
# COMPACT_ATOMS: atom_id res chain seq x y z
N MET A 1 -1.15 -4.32 6.94
CA MET A 1 -1.86 -4.01 5.68
C MET A 1 -3.37 -4.19 5.84
N LYS A 2 -4.17 -3.23 5.36
CA LYS A 2 -5.64 -3.18 5.51
C LYS A 2 -6.30 -3.22 4.11
N ILE A 3 -6.92 -4.34 3.75
CA ILE A 3 -7.52 -4.55 2.42
C ILE A 3 -8.54 -3.46 2.01
N PRO A 4 -9.44 -2.97 2.89
CA PRO A 4 -10.35 -1.89 2.52
C PRO A 4 -9.62 -0.58 2.15
N VAL A 5 -8.50 -0.29 2.82
CA VAL A 5 -7.68 0.91 2.53
C VAL A 5 -6.96 0.75 1.20
N ILE A 6 -6.33 -0.39 0.96
CA ILE A 6 -5.65 -0.69 -0.31
C ILE A 6 -6.61 -0.55 -1.50
N ARG A 7 -7.82 -1.10 -1.39
CA ARG A 7 -8.86 -0.95 -2.41
C ARG A 7 -9.20 0.51 -2.67
N GLN A 8 -9.42 1.28 -1.60
CA GLN A 8 -9.73 2.70 -1.71
C GLN A 8 -8.60 3.47 -2.41
N LEU A 9 -7.34 3.20 -2.07
CA LEU A 9 -6.18 3.84 -2.71
C LEU A 9 -6.08 3.47 -4.19
N PHE A 10 -6.11 2.18 -4.51
CA PHE A 10 -6.02 1.68 -5.88
C PHE A 10 -7.13 2.26 -6.78
N GLN A 11 -8.38 2.33 -6.30
CA GLN A 11 -9.50 2.79 -7.12
C GLN A 11 -9.56 4.31 -7.33
N ASN A 12 -8.93 5.10 -6.45
CA ASN A 12 -9.11 6.56 -6.41
C ASN A 12 -7.82 7.35 -6.64
N THR A 13 -6.71 6.68 -6.91
CA THR A 13 -5.41 7.31 -7.15
C THR A 13 -4.69 6.64 -8.32
N THR A 14 -3.61 7.26 -8.76
CA THR A 14 -2.71 6.73 -9.80
C THR A 14 -1.41 6.23 -9.17
N PRO A 15 -0.68 5.30 -9.84
CA PRO A 15 0.64 4.86 -9.36
C PRO A 15 1.60 6.02 -9.07
N ALA A 16 1.66 7.02 -9.93
CA ALA A 16 2.53 8.19 -9.74
C ALA A 16 2.20 9.00 -8.48
N GLN A 17 0.92 9.16 -8.13
CA GLN A 17 0.51 9.82 -6.89
C GLN A 17 0.92 9.02 -5.66
N LEU A 18 0.79 7.69 -5.73
CA LEU A 18 1.17 6.76 -4.67
C LEU A 18 2.70 6.75 -4.46
N GLU A 19 3.48 6.67 -5.54
CA GLU A 19 4.95 6.74 -5.52
C GLU A 19 5.44 8.07 -4.94
N THR A 20 4.88 9.20 -5.40
CA THR A 20 5.22 10.52 -4.83
C THR A 20 4.89 10.60 -3.35
N THR A 21 3.78 9.97 -2.91
CA THR A 21 3.41 9.94 -1.50
C THR A 21 4.38 9.07 -0.68
N LEU A 22 4.86 7.96 -1.23
CA LEU A 22 5.89 7.13 -0.59
C LEU A 22 7.17 7.93 -0.34
N GLU A 23 7.68 8.66 -1.34
CA GLU A 23 8.89 9.47 -1.19
C GLU A 23 8.76 10.49 -0.03
N VAL A 24 7.59 11.12 0.11
CA VAL A 24 7.31 12.07 1.20
C VAL A 24 7.26 11.37 2.56
N LEU A 25 6.59 10.22 2.66
CA LEU A 25 6.48 9.47 3.91
C LEU A 25 7.80 8.84 4.35
N GLU A 26 8.62 8.38 3.40
CA GLU A 26 9.97 7.88 3.67
C GLU A 26 10.87 8.99 4.23
N ALA A 27 10.87 10.16 3.58
CA ALA A 27 11.60 11.33 4.09
C ALA A 27 11.11 11.77 5.48
N PHE A 28 9.81 11.64 5.76
CA PHE A 28 9.25 11.88 7.09
C PHE A 28 9.79 10.88 8.12
N CYS A 29 9.79 9.59 7.80
CA CYS A 29 10.30 8.54 8.69
C CYS A 29 11.81 8.64 8.98
N GLU A 30 12.60 9.21 8.07
CA GLU A 30 14.04 9.43 8.28
C GLU A 30 14.35 10.61 9.22
N PHE A 31 13.39 11.50 9.47
CA PHE A 31 13.61 12.65 10.33
C PHE A 31 13.63 12.26 11.81
N ARG A 32 14.79 12.44 12.45
CA ARG A 32 15.02 12.12 13.87
C ARG A 32 14.08 12.81 14.87
N GLY A 33 13.38 13.86 14.46
CA GLY A 33 12.42 14.59 15.31
C GLY A 33 11.00 14.03 15.29
N VAL A 34 10.72 13.01 14.49
CA VAL A 34 9.41 12.33 14.46
C VAL A 34 9.33 11.34 15.62
N SER A 35 8.18 11.27 16.28
CA SER A 35 7.97 10.30 17.34
C SER A 35 7.83 8.87 16.80
N GLU A 36 8.16 7.87 17.61
CA GLU A 36 8.02 6.45 17.23
C GLU A 36 6.60 6.12 16.78
N HIS A 37 5.59 6.65 17.47
CA HIS A 37 4.18 6.44 17.09
C HIS A 37 3.84 7.01 15.71
N GLU A 38 4.38 8.19 15.37
CA GLU A 38 4.17 8.78 14.04
C GLU A 38 4.88 7.97 12.94
N VAL A 39 6.07 7.43 13.24
CA VAL A 39 6.77 6.50 12.34
C VAL A 39 5.96 5.21 12.14
N ASP A 40 5.37 4.65 13.19
CA ASP A 40 4.52 3.46 13.09
C ASP A 40 3.30 3.69 12.19
N VAL A 41 2.62 4.83 12.39
CA VAL A 41 1.46 5.21 11.56
C VAL A 41 1.87 5.43 10.11
N ALA A 42 2.98 6.12 9.87
CA ALA A 42 3.52 6.31 8.53
C ALA A 42 3.93 4.98 7.88
N GLY A 43 4.51 4.06 8.63
CA GLY A 43 4.83 2.69 8.19
C GLY A 43 3.58 1.90 7.80
N GLU A 44 2.51 1.99 8.58
CA GLU A 44 1.22 1.40 8.19
C GLU A 44 0.68 2.00 6.88
N MET A 45 0.80 3.32 6.68
CA MET A 45 0.39 3.99 5.44
C MET A 45 1.23 3.52 4.25
N ILE A 46 2.56 3.49 4.39
CA ILE A 46 3.50 2.99 3.39
C ILE A 46 3.12 1.57 2.97
N THR A 47 2.92 0.65 3.93
CA THR A 47 2.57 -0.74 3.58
C THR A 47 1.24 -0.85 2.83
N ASN A 48 0.25 0.00 3.13
CA ASN A 48 -1.00 0.04 2.38
C ASN A 48 -0.83 0.62 0.98
N ILE A 49 0.01 1.65 0.81
CA ILE A 49 0.33 2.24 -0.49
C ILE A 49 1.06 1.23 -1.38
N CYS A 50 2.06 0.53 -0.85
CA CYS A 50 2.75 -0.54 -1.57
C CYS A 50 1.78 -1.65 -2.01
N GLY A 51 0.83 -2.02 -1.15
CA GLY A 51 -0.22 -2.97 -1.53
C GLY A 51 -1.12 -2.47 -2.67
N ALA A 52 -1.45 -1.18 -2.69
CA ALA A 52 -2.22 -0.58 -3.79
C ALA A 52 -1.42 -0.54 -5.11
N LEU A 53 -0.13 -0.22 -5.05
CA LEU A 53 0.79 -0.28 -6.19
C LEU A 53 0.91 -1.70 -6.76
N GLU A 54 0.99 -2.72 -5.90
CA GLU A 54 1.00 -4.11 -6.35
C GLU A 54 -0.29 -4.45 -7.11
N VAL A 55 -1.46 -4.04 -6.61
CA VAL A 55 -2.74 -4.24 -7.32
C VAL A 55 -2.78 -3.47 -8.64
N HIS A 56 -2.27 -2.23 -8.70
CA HIS A 56 -2.13 -1.50 -9.95
C HIS A 56 -1.27 -2.26 -10.97
N GLN A 57 -0.13 -2.82 -10.54
CA GLN A 57 0.74 -3.59 -11.42
C GLN A 57 0.03 -4.83 -11.96
N MET A 58 -0.67 -5.59 -11.10
CA MET A 58 -1.43 -6.77 -11.54
C MET A 58 -2.47 -6.42 -12.60
N VAL A 59 -3.19 -5.30 -12.45
CA VAL A 59 -4.17 -4.84 -13.44
C VAL A 59 -3.49 -4.37 -14.72
N SER A 60 -2.35 -3.68 -14.62
CA SER A 60 -1.52 -3.29 -15.77
C SER A 60 -1.01 -4.51 -16.55
N ASP A 61 -0.75 -5.62 -15.86
CA ASP A 61 -0.31 -6.89 -16.45
C ASP A 61 -1.47 -7.71 -17.04
N GLY A 62 -2.70 -7.17 -17.00
CA GLY A 62 -3.88 -7.75 -17.63
C GLY A 62 -4.83 -8.51 -16.69
N ALA A 63 -4.60 -8.48 -15.37
CA ALA A 63 -5.55 -9.03 -14.43
C ALA A 63 -6.84 -8.20 -14.38
N VAL A 64 -7.99 -8.88 -14.27
CA VAL A 64 -9.25 -8.20 -13.96
C VAL A 64 -9.17 -7.64 -12.55
N GLU A 65 -9.57 -6.37 -12.36
CA GLU A 65 -9.50 -5.66 -11.07
C GLU A 65 -10.00 -6.49 -9.87
N LYS A 66 -11.17 -7.10 -10.00
CA LYS A 66 -11.76 -7.93 -8.94
C LYS A 66 -10.84 -9.10 -8.56
N ASP A 67 -10.24 -9.73 -9.54
CA ASP A 67 -9.38 -10.90 -9.34
C ASP A 67 -8.03 -10.46 -8.75
N ALA A 68 -7.49 -9.31 -9.18
CA ALA A 68 -6.30 -8.71 -8.59
C ALA A 68 -6.49 -8.39 -7.09
N LEU A 69 -7.59 -7.72 -6.74
CA LEU A 69 -7.92 -7.40 -5.35
C LEU A 69 -8.15 -8.66 -4.49
N ASN A 70 -8.78 -9.68 -5.04
CA ASN A 70 -8.99 -10.95 -4.33
C ASN A 70 -7.67 -11.71 -4.12
N ALA A 71 -6.85 -11.82 -5.16
CA ALA A 71 -5.56 -12.47 -5.11
C ALA A 71 -4.62 -11.77 -4.11
N PHE A 72 -4.58 -10.44 -4.11
CA PHE A 72 -3.84 -9.67 -3.11
C PHE A 72 -4.39 -9.91 -1.70
N GLY A 73 -5.72 -9.91 -1.52
CA GLY A 73 -6.36 -10.24 -0.25
C GLY A 73 -5.93 -11.61 0.31
N GLN A 74 -5.89 -12.63 -0.54
CA GLN A 74 -5.41 -13.98 -0.16
C GLN A 74 -3.92 -13.97 0.19
N LYS A 75 -3.09 -13.24 -0.55
CA LYS A 75 -1.67 -13.08 -0.26
C LYS A 75 -1.45 -12.49 1.14
N VAL A 76 -2.17 -11.43 1.50
CA VAL A 76 -2.07 -10.81 2.83
C VAL A 76 -2.51 -11.78 3.93
N MET A 77 -3.64 -12.47 3.76
CA MET A 77 -4.11 -13.43 4.76
C MET A 77 -3.15 -14.62 4.94
N GLY A 78 -2.61 -15.17 3.85
CA GLY A 78 -1.63 -16.25 3.90
C GLY A 78 -0.26 -15.83 4.45
N SER A 79 0.01 -14.53 4.55
CA SER A 79 1.24 -13.99 5.16
C SER A 79 1.12 -13.79 6.67
N ILE A 80 -0.09 -13.89 7.25
CA ILE A 80 -0.36 -13.69 8.68
C ILE A 80 -0.28 -15.01 9.46
N ASP A 81 -0.54 -16.15 8.81
CA ASP A 81 -0.48 -17.49 9.42
C ASP A 81 0.93 -18.12 9.41
N ARG A 82 2.01 -17.32 9.33
CA ARG A 82 3.41 -17.78 9.40
C ARG A 82 4.24 -16.99 10.39
#